data_AF-A0A2H0VXA8-F1
#
_entry.id   AF-A0A2H0VXA8-F1
#
_cell.length_a   1.000
_cell.length_b   1.000
_cell.length_c   1.000
_cell.angle_alpha   90.00
_cell.angle_beta   90.00
_cell.angle_gamma   90.00
#
_symmetry.space_group_name_H-M   'P 1'
#
loop_
_entity.id
_entity.type
_entity.pdbx_description
1 polymer ?
#
loop_
_entity_poly.entity_id
_entity_poly.type
_entity_poly.pdbx_seq_one_letter_code
_entity_poly.pdbx_strand_id
1 'polypeptide(L)' 'PGSMIQEGSQLFVTTGEGVIELLGVQPESKPQMKTEDYLRGKPVKEKESLL' A
#
# COMPACT_ATOMS: atom_id res chain seq x y z
N PRO A 1 8.99 -4.37 -10.02
CA PRO A 1 7.67 -3.71 -10.15
C PRO A 1 6.60 -4.50 -9.39
N GLY A 2 5.81 -3.83 -8.55
CA GLY A 2 4.74 -4.44 -7.75
C GLY A 2 5.09 -4.72 -6.29
N SER A 3 6.37 -4.60 -5.89
CA SER A 3 6.77 -4.72 -4.48
C SER A 3 6.27 -3.52 -3.67
N MET A 4 5.71 -3.80 -2.50
CA MET A 4 5.20 -2.80 -1.56
C MET A 4 6.27 -2.43 -0.53
N ILE A 5 6.38 -1.13 -0.25
CA ILE A 5 7.30 -0.56 0.73
C ILE A 5 6.47 0.32 1.67
N GLN A 6 6.47 0.00 2.96
CA GLN A 6 5.81 0.81 3.98
C GLN A 6 6.85 1.65 4.72
N GLU A 7 6.67 2.98 4.72
CA GLU A 7 7.47 3.91 5.51
C GLU A 7 6.53 4.66 6.47
N GLY A 8 6.54 4.28 7.75
CA GLY A 8 5.59 4.79 8.73
C GLY A 8 4.14 4.47 8.34
N SER A 9 3.35 5.52 8.07
CA SER A 9 1.95 5.41 7.62
C SER A 9 1.76 5.54 6.10
N GLN A 10 2.86 5.66 5.34
CA GLN A 10 2.84 5.77 3.89
C GLN A 10 3.09 4.39 3.26
N LEU A 11 2.47 4.16 2.10
CA LEU A 11 2.64 2.95 1.31
C LEU A 11 3.09 3.31 -0.10
N PHE A 12 4.22 2.75 -0.52
CA PHE A 12 4.77 2.91 -1.85
C PHE A 12 4.76 1.59 -2.60
N VAL A 13 4.59 1.69 -3.92
CA VAL A 13 4.67 0.57 -4.84
C VAL A 13 5.80 0.85 -5.83
N THR A 14 6.75 -0.08 -5.90
CA THR A 14 7.81 -0.03 -6.91
C THR A 14 7.22 -0.22 -8.31
N THR A 15 7.62 0.61 -9.27
CA THR A 15 7.19 0.48 -10.66
C THR A 15 8.36 0.01 -11.54
N GLY A 16 8.24 0.09 -12.86
CA GLY A 16 9.38 -0.07 -13.77
C GLY A 16 10.37 1.09 -13.72
N GLU A 17 9.90 2.28 -13.29
CA GLU A 17 10.70 3.50 -13.16
C GLU A 17 10.21 4.30 -11.95
N GLY A 18 10.95 4.20 -10.85
CA GLY A 18 10.62 4.87 -9.58
C GLY A 18 9.55 4.17 -8.76
N VAL A 19 8.78 4.97 -8.01
CA VAL A 19 7.76 4.50 -7.05
C VAL A 19 6.50 5.35 -7.15
N ILE A 20 5.36 4.78 -6.78
CA ILE A 20 4.08 5.48 -6.63
C ILE A 20 3.63 5.35 -5.18
N GLU A 21 3.18 6.46 -4.59
CA GLU A 21 2.53 6.46 -3.29
C GLU A 21 1.03 6.14 -3.43
N LEU A 22 0.53 5.22 -2.61
CA LEU A 22 -0.89 4.95 -2.49
C LEU A 22 -1.49 5.88 -1.44
N LEU A 23 -2.35 6.81 -1.87
CA LEU A 23 -3.03 7.75 -0.97
C LEU A 23 -4.35 7.18 -0.40
N GLY A 24 -5.00 6.30 -1.15
CA GLY A 24 -6.23 5.65 -0.74
C GLY A 24 -6.42 4.30 -1.41
N VAL A 25 -7.18 3.44 -0.73
CA VAL A 25 -7.49 2.08 -1.17
C VAL A 25 -8.96 1.77 -0.92
N GLN A 26 -9.52 0.85 -1.69
CA GLN A 26 -10.85 0.29 -1.46
C GLN A 26 -10.74 -1.22 -1.31
N PRO A 27 -10.68 -1.75 -0.08
CA PRO A 27 -10.69 -3.18 0.15
C PRO A 27 -12.01 -3.81 -0.29
N GLU A 28 -11.98 -5.11 -0.59
CA GLU A 28 -13.19 -5.86 -0.93
C GLU A 28 -14.27 -5.67 0.12
N SER A 29 -15.49 -5.39 -0.33
CA SER A 29 -16.68 -5.18 0.52
C SER A 29 -16.56 -4.03 1.54
N LYS A 30 -15.60 -3.10 1.36
CA LYS A 30 -15.44 -1.90 2.19
C LYS A 30 -15.51 -0.62 1.36
N PRO A 31 -15.91 0.51 1.98
CA PRO A 31 -15.80 1.81 1.33
C PRO A 31 -14.33 2.19 1.11
N GLN A 32 -14.10 3.12 0.19
CA GLN A 32 -12.79 3.76 0.00
C GLN A 32 -12.33 4.39 1.32
N MET A 33 -11.06 4.21 1.64
CA MET A 33 -10.42 4.79 2.81
C MET A 33 -9.01 5.25 2.49
N LYS A 34 -8.44 6.08 3.38
CA LYS A 34 -7.04 6.44 3.26
C LYS A 34 -6.15 5.22 3.51
N THR A 35 -5.00 5.22 2.86
CA THR A 35 -3.99 4.16 3.04
C THR A 35 -3.52 4.07 4.49
N GLU A 36 -3.36 5.19 5.19
CA GLU A 36 -2.98 5.21 6.61
C GLU A 36 -3.97 4.43 7.49
N ASP A 37 -5.27 4.53 7.22
CA ASP A 37 -6.32 3.83 7.96
C ASP A 37 -6.33 2.33 7.63
N TYR A 38 -6.07 1.99 6.37
CA TYR A 38 -5.92 0.61 5.93
C TYR A 38 -4.74 -0.09 6.63
N LEU A 39 -3.58 0.57 6.71
CA LEU A 39 -2.36 0.01 7.29
C LEU A 39 -2.46 -0.24 8.79
N ARG A 40 -3.30 0.49 9.54
CA ARG A 40 -3.52 0.25 10.97
C ARG A 40 -4.04 -1.16 11.25
N GLY A 41 -4.86 -1.71 10.36
CA GLY A 41 -5.39 -3.07 10.47
C GLY A 41 -4.59 -4.13 9.71
N LYS A 42 -3.70 -3.70 8.81
CA LYS A 42 -2.93 -4.56 7.90
C LYS A 42 -1.56 -3.93 7.57
N PRO A 43 -0.58 -4.00 8.49
CA PRO A 43 0.78 -3.58 8.18
C PRO A 43 1.36 -4.47 7.08
N VAL A 44 2.08 -3.86 6.15
CA VAL A 44 2.74 -4.56 5.04
C VAL A 44 3.96 -5.29 5.58
N LYS A 45 4.10 -6.56 5.21
CA LYS A 45 5.27 -7.37 5.56
C LYS A 45 6.40 -7.11 4.59
N GLU A 46 7.64 -7.28 5.04
CA GLU A 46 8.78 -7.22 4.13
C GLU A 46 8.59 -8.20 2.95
N LYS A 47 8.80 -7.69 1.74
CA LYS A 47 8.69 -8.41 0.45
C LYS A 47 7.27 -8.78 0.02
N GLU A 48 6.25 -8.17 0.62
CA GLU A 48 4.87 -8.30 0.14
C GLU A 48 4.70 -7.60 -1.22
N SER A 49 3.95 -8.23 -2.12
CA SER A 49 3.79 -7.82 -3.52
C SER A 49 2.31 -7.72 -3.86
N LEU A 50 1.96 -6.83 -4.80
CA LEU A 50 0.61 -6.69 -5.34
C LEU A 50 0.18 -7.85 -6.27
N LEU A 51 1.09 -8.79 -6.54
CA LEU A 51 0.91 -9.96 -7.41
C LEU A 51 1.01 -11.26 -6.61
#